data_AF-A0A1J7IFY9-F1
#
_entry.id   AF-A0A1J7IFY9-F1
#
_cell.length_a   1.000
_cell.length_b   1.000
_cell.length_c   1.000
_cell.angle_alpha   90.00
_cell.angle_beta   90.00
_cell.angle_gamma   90.00
#
_symmetry.space_group_name_H-M   'P 1'
#
loop_
_entity.id
_entity.type
_entity.pdbx_description
1 polymer ?
#
loop_
_entity_poly.entity_id
_entity_poly.type
_entity_poly.pdbx_seq_one_letter_code
_entity_poly.pdbx_strand_id
1 'polypeptide(L)'
;MISYGPKLFIIFFISTAFITLFKLYSLKLFLLIFFICTTFITLFKLYYPKSTVLANNRTPFNNISQDEVIQLFIEWKKEQGRVYKDNEEMAKKFVTFVSNFNACIEHNANRESPSGWTKCLNLFADFSQEEFAEIYLGGLDSDSDDDIELNDLPHIVPPSP
;
A
#
# COMPACT_ATOMS: atom_id res chain seq x y z
N MET A 1 -26.55 15.25 56.57
CA MET A 1 -27.26 15.79 55.38
C MET A 1 -26.21 16.54 54.55
N ILE A 2 -25.67 15.91 53.51
CA ILE A 2 -24.56 16.50 52.73
C ILE A 2 -25.15 17.51 51.75
N SER A 3 -24.88 18.80 51.96
CA SER A 3 -25.30 19.88 51.07
C SER A 3 -24.33 19.97 49.91
N TYR A 4 -24.76 19.53 48.72
CA TYR A 4 -23.98 19.68 47.50
C TYR A 4 -24.01 21.15 47.05
N GLY A 5 -22.84 21.79 47.01
CA GLY A 5 -22.72 23.19 46.63
C GLY A 5 -23.07 23.46 45.15
N PRO A 6 -23.34 24.72 44.79
CA PRO A 6 -23.88 25.11 43.47
C PRO A 6 -23.01 24.70 42.27
N LYS A 7 -21.71 24.48 42.49
CA LYS A 7 -20.79 24.00 41.43
C LYS A 7 -21.05 22.55 41.01
N LEU A 8 -21.40 21.65 41.93
CA LEU A 8 -21.77 20.28 41.55
C LEU A 8 -23.10 20.27 40.80
N PHE A 9 -24.03 21.14 41.20
CA PHE A 9 -25.33 21.26 40.55
C PHE A 9 -25.22 21.65 39.07
N ILE A 10 -24.32 22.60 38.75
CA ILE A 10 -24.07 23.03 37.36
C ILE A 10 -23.46 21.89 36.53
N ILE A 11 -22.52 21.12 37.07
CA ILE A 11 -21.90 19.98 36.38
C ILE A 11 -22.94 18.89 36.08
N PHE A 12 -23.81 18.59 37.04
CA PHE A 12 -24.92 17.65 36.84
C PHE A 12 -25.89 18.12 35.75
N PHE A 13 -26.21 19.42 35.69
CA PHE A 13 -27.09 19.98 34.66
C PHE A 13 -26.46 19.99 33.26
N ILE A 14 -25.17 20.28 33.14
CA ILE A 14 -24.48 20.22 31.84
C ILE A 14 -24.37 18.78 31.34
N SER A 15 -24.04 17.84 32.24
CA SER A 15 -23.97 16.42 31.88
C SER A 15 -25.32 15.86 31.45
N THR A 16 -26.40 16.19 32.16
CA THR A 16 -27.74 15.73 31.78
C THR A 16 -28.20 16.41 30.50
N ALA A 17 -27.99 17.70 30.31
CA ALA A 17 -28.30 18.39 29.05
C ALA A 17 -27.53 17.78 27.87
N PHE A 18 -26.25 17.44 28.03
CA PHE A 18 -25.42 16.81 26.99
C PHE A 18 -25.89 15.38 26.64
N ILE A 19 -26.22 14.58 27.66
CA ILE A 19 -26.81 13.24 27.48
C ILE A 19 -28.19 13.34 26.84
N THR A 20 -28.98 14.37 27.18
CA THR A 20 -30.31 14.58 26.62
C THR A 20 -30.23 15.09 25.19
N LEU A 21 -29.24 15.93 24.85
CA LEU A 21 -28.90 16.36 23.48
C LEU A 21 -28.43 15.17 22.62
N PHE A 22 -27.61 14.28 23.19
CA PHE A 22 -27.18 13.03 22.56
C PHE A 22 -28.37 12.06 22.34
N LYS A 23 -29.35 12.07 23.24
CA LYS A 23 -30.64 11.35 23.09
C LYS A 23 -31.67 12.06 22.21
N LEU A 24 -31.56 13.39 22.02
CA LEU A 24 -32.45 14.19 21.17
C LEU A 24 -32.14 14.01 19.68
N TYR A 25 -30.90 13.62 19.36
CA TYR A 25 -30.58 13.08 18.05
C TYR A 25 -31.33 11.77 17.88
N SER A 26 -32.39 11.81 17.05
CA SER A 26 -33.18 10.62 16.74
C SER A 26 -32.27 9.52 16.22
N LEU A 27 -32.48 8.27 16.64
CA LEU A 27 -31.85 7.08 16.06
C LEU A 27 -31.89 7.12 14.52
N LYS A 28 -32.93 7.74 13.95
CA LYS A 28 -33.08 8.00 12.51
C LYS A 28 -31.97 8.85 11.91
N LEU A 29 -31.49 9.87 12.62
CA LEU A 29 -30.40 10.74 12.17
C LEU A 29 -29.04 10.02 12.24
N PHE A 30 -28.82 9.19 13.25
CA PHE A 30 -27.65 8.31 13.30
C PHE A 30 -27.67 7.28 12.15
N LEU A 31 -28.81 6.64 11.90
CA LEU A 31 -28.98 5.70 10.79
C LEU A 31 -28.82 6.39 9.42
N LEU A 32 -29.29 7.63 9.28
CA LEU A 32 -29.13 8.41 8.06
C LEU A 32 -27.65 8.76 7.81
N ILE A 33 -26.93 9.21 8.83
CA ILE A 33 -25.48 9.49 8.72
C ILE A 33 -24.72 8.20 8.40
N PHE A 34 -25.06 7.09 9.06
CA PHE A 34 -24.44 5.79 8.78
C PHE A 34 -24.68 5.37 7.32
N PHE A 35 -25.90 5.54 6.79
CA PHE A 35 -26.22 5.24 5.40
C PHE A 35 -25.46 6.15 4.41
N ILE A 36 -25.34 7.44 4.70
CA ILE A 36 -24.56 8.38 3.89
C ILE A 36 -23.07 8.02 3.93
N CYS A 37 -22.53 7.68 5.10
CA CYS A 37 -21.13 7.26 5.24
C CYS A 37 -20.86 5.94 4.50
N THR A 38 -21.73 4.94 4.60
CA THR A 38 -21.53 3.65 3.91
C THR A 38 -21.62 3.81 2.40
N THR A 39 -22.58 4.59 1.90
CA THR A 39 -22.67 4.90 0.46
C THR A 39 -21.47 5.70 -0.03
N PHE A 40 -20.97 6.66 0.75
CA PHE A 40 -19.76 7.39 0.40
C PHE A 40 -18.52 6.47 0.40
N ILE A 41 -18.38 5.57 1.37
CA ILE A 41 -17.29 4.58 1.42
C ILE A 41 -17.36 3.61 0.23
N THR A 42 -18.55 3.13 -0.15
CA THR A 42 -18.68 2.22 -1.31
C THR A 42 -18.41 2.93 -2.62
N LEU A 43 -18.87 4.17 -2.78
CA LEU A 43 -18.54 5.00 -3.93
C LEU A 43 -17.05 5.32 -4.00
N PHE A 44 -16.40 5.57 -2.85
CA PHE A 44 -14.95 5.76 -2.79
C PHE A 44 -14.21 4.47 -3.20
N LYS A 45 -14.64 3.30 -2.74
CA LYS A 45 -14.09 2.00 -3.17
C LYS A 45 -14.31 1.70 -4.67
N LEU A 46 -15.37 2.24 -5.28
CA LEU A 46 -15.62 2.10 -6.71
C LEU A 46 -14.82 3.13 -7.53
N TYR A 47 -14.60 4.33 -6.98
CA TYR A 47 -13.84 5.40 -7.60
C TYR A 47 -12.33 5.17 -7.59
N TYR A 48 -11.81 4.51 -6.54
CA TYR A 48 -10.46 3.98 -6.53
C TYR A 48 -10.51 2.54 -7.02
N PRO A 49 -10.29 2.26 -8.32
CA PRO A 49 -10.13 0.89 -8.75
C PRO A 49 -8.96 0.32 -7.96
N LYS A 50 -9.26 -0.59 -7.03
CA LYS A 50 -8.21 -1.44 -6.48
C LYS A 50 -7.77 -2.30 -7.65
N SER A 51 -6.55 -2.08 -8.15
CA SER A 51 -5.96 -2.92 -9.18
C SER A 51 -6.20 -4.38 -8.80
N THR A 52 -7.09 -5.03 -9.54
CA THR A 52 -7.44 -6.43 -9.26
C THR A 52 -6.23 -7.31 -9.44
N VAL A 53 -5.29 -6.90 -10.31
CA VAL A 53 -4.02 -7.56 -10.63
C VAL A 53 -3.03 -7.56 -9.44
N LEU A 54 -3.03 -6.53 -8.59
CA LEU A 54 -2.24 -6.53 -7.34
C LEU A 54 -2.82 -7.49 -6.28
N ALA A 55 -4.11 -7.83 -6.35
CA ALA A 55 -4.80 -8.61 -5.32
C ALA A 55 -4.63 -10.13 -5.47
N ASN A 56 -4.15 -10.61 -6.61
CA ASN A 56 -4.04 -12.03 -6.93
C ASN A 56 -2.71 -12.32 -7.62
N ASN A 57 -1.63 -12.32 -6.83
CA ASN A 57 -0.33 -12.92 -7.13
C ASN A 57 -0.37 -14.46 -7.41
N ARG A 58 -1.52 -14.99 -7.78
CA ARG A 58 -1.82 -16.41 -8.05
C ARG A 58 -2.16 -16.67 -9.52
N THR A 59 -2.44 -15.64 -10.32
CA THR A 59 -2.66 -15.81 -11.75
C THR A 59 -1.33 -15.89 -12.49
N PRO A 60 -1.06 -16.99 -13.20
CA PRO A 60 0.10 -17.12 -14.07
C PRO A 60 0.14 -15.99 -15.12
N PHE A 61 1.31 -15.42 -15.40
CA PHE A 61 1.48 -14.28 -16.32
C PHE A 61 0.98 -14.59 -17.74
N ASN A 62 1.11 -15.83 -18.20
CA ASN A 62 0.62 -16.27 -19.51
C ASN A 62 -0.91 -16.15 -19.66
N ASN A 63 -1.64 -15.95 -18.56
CA ASN A 63 -3.08 -15.70 -18.56
C ASN A 63 -3.43 -14.22 -18.42
N ILE A 64 -2.44 -13.32 -18.31
CA ILE A 64 -2.63 -11.88 -18.22
C ILE A 64 -2.37 -11.29 -19.62
N SER A 65 -3.34 -10.54 -20.14
CA SER A 65 -3.18 -9.86 -21.43
C SER A 65 -2.14 -8.74 -21.36
N GLN A 66 -1.54 -8.38 -22.49
CA GLN A 66 -0.60 -7.25 -22.57
C GLN A 66 -1.24 -5.94 -22.06
N ASP A 67 -2.51 -5.69 -22.39
CA ASP A 67 -3.24 -4.50 -21.94
C ASP A 67 -3.39 -4.47 -20.41
N GLU A 68 -3.64 -5.61 -19.77
CA GLU A 68 -3.71 -5.71 -18.31
C GLU A 68 -2.35 -5.45 -17.65
N VAL A 69 -1.25 -5.92 -18.24
CA VAL A 69 0.11 -5.66 -17.74
C VAL A 69 0.47 -4.18 -17.87
N ILE A 70 0.09 -3.54 -18.98
CA ILE A 70 0.27 -2.11 -19.18
C ILE A 70 -0.53 -1.32 -18.13
N GLN A 71 -1.79 -1.68 -17.89
CA GLN A 71 -2.60 -1.02 -16.86
C GLN A 71 -2.02 -1.21 -15.46
N LEU A 72 -1.56 -2.41 -15.13
CA LEU A 72 -0.87 -2.67 -13.86
C LEU A 72 0.35 -1.76 -13.68
N PHE A 73 1.17 -1.59 -14.72
CA PHE A 73 2.32 -0.69 -14.66
C PHE A 73 1.91 0.76 -14.45
N ILE A 74 0.87 1.24 -15.13
CA ILE A 74 0.35 2.61 -14.98
C ILE A 74 -0.16 2.85 -13.54
N GLU A 75 -0.91 1.89 -12.98
CA GLU A 75 -1.43 1.94 -11.62
C GLU A 75 -0.30 1.90 -10.59
N TRP A 76 0.61 0.92 -10.70
CA TRP A 76 1.76 0.81 -9.83
C TRP A 76 2.63 2.08 -9.87
N LYS A 77 2.91 2.61 -11.06
CA LYS A 77 3.68 3.86 -11.23
C LYS A 77 3.02 5.02 -10.48
N LYS A 78 1.69 5.14 -10.59
CA LYS A 78 0.91 6.17 -9.89
C LYS A 78 0.94 5.97 -8.38
N GLU A 79 0.77 4.74 -7.89
CA GLU A 79 0.80 4.40 -6.47
C GLU A 79 2.18 4.68 -5.83
N GLN A 80 3.26 4.39 -6.55
CA GLN A 80 4.64 4.62 -6.09
C GLN A 80 5.14 6.05 -6.36
N GLY A 81 4.33 6.93 -6.98
CA GLY A 81 4.73 8.30 -7.30
C GLY A 81 5.87 8.39 -8.34
N ARG A 82 6.03 7.38 -9.20
CA ARG A 82 7.12 7.29 -10.17
C ARG A 82 6.92 8.30 -11.31
N VAL A 83 7.95 9.11 -11.57
CA VAL A 83 8.03 10.05 -12.69
C VAL A 83 9.29 9.72 -13.49
N TYR A 84 9.13 9.54 -14.80
CA TYR A 84 10.24 9.26 -15.72
C TYR A 84 10.50 10.50 -16.57
N LYS A 85 11.76 10.71 -16.95
CA LYS A 85 12.22 11.86 -17.73
C LYS A 85 11.55 11.94 -19.09
N ASP A 86 11.45 10.81 -19.78
CA ASP A 86 10.90 10.72 -21.13
C ASP A 86 10.28 9.33 -21.41
N ASN A 87 9.71 9.19 -22.60
CA ASN A 87 9.07 7.95 -23.03
C ASN A 87 10.07 6.81 -23.24
N GLU A 88 11.34 7.12 -23.53
CA GLU A 88 12.38 6.10 -23.73
C GLU A 88 12.76 5.47 -22.39
N GLU A 89 12.99 6.29 -21.36
CA GLU A 89 13.19 5.81 -19.99
C GLU A 89 11.97 5.03 -19.50
N MET A 90 10.76 5.54 -19.72
CA MET A 90 9.54 4.84 -19.33
C MET A 90 9.42 3.47 -19.99
N ALA A 91 9.78 3.35 -21.27
CA ALA A 91 9.77 2.07 -21.98
C ALA A 91 10.81 1.08 -21.39
N LYS A 92 12.02 1.55 -21.07
CA LYS A 92 13.05 0.72 -20.40
C LYS A 92 12.57 0.25 -19.02
N LYS A 93 12.03 1.16 -18.21
CA LYS A 93 11.48 0.87 -16.88
C LYS A 93 10.28 -0.08 -16.94
N PHE A 94 9.45 0.02 -17.98
CA PHE A 94 8.36 -0.93 -18.22
C PHE A 94 8.90 -2.35 -18.51
N VAL A 95 9.93 -2.48 -19.35
CA VAL A 95 10.54 -3.80 -19.64
C VAL A 95 11.11 -4.42 -18.36
N THR A 96 11.83 -3.65 -17.55
CA THR A 96 12.34 -4.10 -16.24
C THR A 96 11.20 -4.51 -15.31
N PHE A 97 10.15 -3.70 -15.23
CA PHE A 97 8.95 -3.98 -14.44
C PHE A 97 8.29 -5.31 -14.84
N VAL A 98 8.10 -5.57 -16.13
CA VAL A 98 7.54 -6.84 -16.62
C VAL A 98 8.42 -8.02 -16.23
N SER A 99 9.74 -7.87 -16.34
CA SER A 99 10.69 -8.92 -15.94
C SER A 99 10.59 -9.23 -14.44
N ASN A 100 10.60 -8.20 -13.58
CA ASN A 100 10.47 -8.37 -12.13
C ASN A 100 9.10 -8.91 -11.72
N PHE A 101 8.03 -8.53 -12.42
CA PHE A 101 6.70 -9.08 -12.21
C PHE A 101 6.65 -10.57 -12.51
N ASN A 102 7.26 -11.00 -13.62
CA ASN A 102 7.40 -12.41 -13.97
C ASN A 102 8.19 -13.19 -12.91
N ALA A 103 9.30 -12.65 -12.44
CA ALA A 103 10.09 -13.26 -11.37
C ALA A 103 9.28 -13.44 -10.07
N CYS A 104 8.39 -12.49 -9.75
CA CYS A 104 7.49 -12.62 -8.60
C CYS A 104 6.48 -13.76 -8.78
N ILE A 105 5.87 -13.87 -9.96
CA ILE A 105 4.89 -14.92 -10.27
C ILE A 105 5.56 -16.29 -10.23
N GLU A 106 6.72 -16.43 -10.88
CA GLU A 106 7.47 -17.69 -10.94
C GLU A 106 7.89 -18.15 -9.54
N HIS A 107 8.51 -17.25 -8.75
CA HIS A 107 8.89 -17.53 -7.36
C HIS A 107 7.69 -18.00 -6.53
N ASN A 108 6.57 -17.30 -6.66
CA ASN A 108 5.35 -17.61 -5.91
C ASN A 108 4.67 -18.91 -6.37
N ALA A 109 4.85 -19.31 -7.62
CA ALA A 109 4.32 -20.56 -8.16
C ALA A 109 5.19 -21.76 -7.75
N ASN A 110 6.51 -21.58 -7.70
CA ASN A 110 7.49 -22.64 -7.41
C ASN A 110 7.84 -22.75 -5.92
N ARG A 111 7.05 -22.15 -5.03
CA ARG A 111 7.30 -22.23 -3.58
C ARG A 111 7.23 -23.68 -3.10
N GLU A 112 8.19 -24.08 -2.27
CA GLU A 112 8.24 -25.42 -1.69
C GLU A 112 7.10 -25.67 -0.68
N SER A 113 6.66 -24.61 0.01
CA SER A 113 5.59 -24.67 1.00
C SER A 113 4.61 -23.52 0.83
N PRO A 114 3.30 -23.72 1.05
CA PRO A 114 2.31 -22.64 1.17
C PRO A 114 2.68 -21.59 2.22
N SER A 115 3.42 -21.97 3.27
CA SER A 115 3.91 -21.06 4.32
C SER A 115 5.28 -20.42 4.02
N GLY A 116 5.87 -20.71 2.86
CA GLY A 116 7.13 -20.11 2.43
C GLY A 116 7.00 -18.62 2.10
N TRP A 117 8.14 -17.95 1.95
CA TRP A 117 8.20 -16.53 1.62
C TRP A 117 7.76 -16.27 0.18
N THR A 118 7.18 -15.08 -0.05
CA THR A 118 6.68 -14.64 -1.35
C THR A 118 7.38 -13.40 -1.85
N LYS A 119 7.49 -13.27 -3.17
CA LYS A 119 7.86 -12.02 -3.83
C LYS A 119 6.61 -11.26 -4.26
N CYS A 120 6.68 -9.94 -4.24
CA CYS A 120 5.64 -9.06 -4.75
C CYS A 120 6.27 -7.85 -5.45
N LEU A 121 5.46 -7.18 -6.29
CA LEU A 121 5.83 -5.86 -6.79
C LEU A 121 5.96 -4.91 -5.62
N ASN A 122 7.13 -4.27 -5.53
CA ASN A 122 7.47 -3.32 -4.48
C ASN A 122 7.97 -2.01 -5.13
N LEU A 123 8.53 -1.10 -4.34
CA LEU A 123 9.07 0.17 -4.83
C LEU A 123 10.16 0.00 -5.90
N PHE A 124 10.91 -1.10 -5.85
CA PHE A 124 12.03 -1.42 -6.75
C PHE A 124 11.59 -2.23 -7.97
N ALA A 125 10.29 -2.34 -8.25
CA ALA A 125 9.83 -3.16 -9.37
C ALA A 125 10.36 -2.68 -10.73
N ASP A 126 10.71 -1.41 -10.87
CA ASP A 126 11.33 -0.84 -12.09
C ASP A 126 12.88 -0.76 -12.03
N PHE A 127 13.52 -1.40 -11.05
CA PHE A 127 14.98 -1.45 -10.92
C PHE A 127 15.50 -2.79 -11.45
N SER A 128 16.54 -2.75 -12.27
CA SER A 128 17.35 -3.94 -12.55
C SER A 128 18.16 -4.33 -11.31
N GLN A 129 18.72 -5.53 -11.31
CA GLN A 129 19.57 -5.97 -10.20
C GLN A 129 20.81 -5.07 -10.09
N GLU A 130 21.39 -4.67 -11.23
CA GLU A 130 22.53 -3.78 -11.32
C GLU A 130 22.18 -2.37 -10.82
N GLU A 131 21.04 -1.81 -11.26
CA GLU A 131 20.58 -0.50 -10.78
C GLU A 131 20.33 -0.52 -9.27
N PHE A 132 19.76 -1.61 -8.75
CA PHE A 132 19.55 -1.77 -7.31
C PHE A 132 20.89 -1.84 -6.56
N ALA A 133 21.84 -2.63 -7.05
CA ALA A 133 23.15 -2.79 -6.41
C ALA A 133 23.98 -1.50 -6.45
N GLU A 134 24.00 -0.80 -7.59
CA GLU A 134 24.73 0.47 -7.74
C GLU A 134 24.20 1.53 -6.76
N ILE A 135 22.87 1.65 -6.65
CA ILE A 135 22.24 2.71 -5.84
C ILE A 135 22.21 2.36 -4.36
N TYR A 136 21.92 1.11 -3.99
CA TYR A 136 21.64 0.72 -2.61
C TYR A 136 22.74 -0.11 -1.95
N LEU A 137 23.57 -0.79 -2.73
CA LEU A 137 24.63 -1.66 -2.22
C LEU A 137 26.03 -1.10 -2.49
N GLY A 138 26.14 0.11 -3.06
CA GLY A 138 27.42 0.76 -3.33
C GLY A 138 28.24 0.05 -4.40
N GLY A 139 27.60 -0.68 -5.31
CA GLY A 139 28.29 -1.39 -6.39
C GLY A 139 29.06 -2.63 -5.93
N LEU A 140 28.59 -3.31 -4.87
CA LEU A 140 29.10 -4.64 -4.53
C LEU A 140 28.85 -5.59 -5.70
N ASP A 141 29.94 -6.06 -6.31
CA ASP A 141 29.91 -7.05 -7.38
C ASP A 141 29.28 -8.34 -6.83
N SER A 142 28.19 -8.77 -7.49
CA SER A 142 27.44 -9.99 -7.14
C SER A 142 28.21 -11.30 -7.33
N ASP A 143 29.49 -11.21 -7.76
CA ASP A 143 30.41 -12.33 -7.99
C ASP A 143 31.31 -12.63 -6.77
N SER A 144 31.19 -11.88 -5.68
CA SER A 144 31.90 -12.21 -4.44
C SER A 144 31.06 -13.17 -3.60
N ASP A 145 31.42 -14.46 -3.63
CA ASP A 145 30.93 -15.54 -2.74
C ASP A 145 31.32 -15.32 -1.25
N ASP A 146 31.80 -14.13 -0.89
CA ASP A 146 32.16 -13.79 0.47
C ASP A 146 30.89 -13.34 1.22
N ASP A 147 30.49 -14.11 2.23
CA ASP A 147 29.36 -13.80 3.12
C ASP A 147 29.50 -12.38 3.69
N ILE A 148 28.77 -11.42 3.12
CA ILE A 148 28.78 -10.04 3.60
C ILE A 148 28.04 -10.00 4.94
N GLU A 149 28.77 -9.75 6.03
CA GLU A 149 28.16 -9.59 7.34
C GLU A 149 27.18 -8.41 7.33
N LEU A 150 25.97 -8.62 7.86
CA LEU A 150 24.88 -7.64 7.87
C LEU A 150 25.27 -6.29 8.51
N ASN A 151 26.31 -6.28 9.33
CA ASN A 151 26.85 -5.09 9.99
C ASN A 151 27.74 -4.23 9.08
N ASP A 152 28.27 -4.82 8.00
CA ASP A 152 29.13 -4.14 7.03
C ASP A 152 28.33 -3.46 5.91
N LEU A 153 27.01 -3.69 5.87
CA LEU A 153 26.14 -2.95 4.97
C LEU A 153 26.10 -1.47 5.39
N PRO A 154 26.35 -0.52 4.47
CA PRO A 154 26.22 0.89 4.77
C PRO A 154 24.80 1.15 5.28
N HIS A 155 24.65 2.00 6.30
CA HIS A 155 23.33 2.42 6.79
C HIS A 155 22.56 3.08 5.65
N ILE A 156 21.66 2.31 5.02
CA ILE A 156 20.89 2.73 3.85
C ILE A 156 19.86 3.75 4.30
N VAL A 157 20.14 5.04 4.07
CA VAL A 157 19.11 6.06 4.04
C VAL A 157 18.50 6.01 2.63
N PRO A 158 17.22 5.63 2.47
CA PRO A 158 16.61 5.62 1.15
C PRO A 158 16.70 7.02 0.52
N PRO A 159 17.04 7.13 -0.78
CA PRO A 159 17.06 8.41 -1.46
C PRO A 159 15.67 9.03 -1.37
N SER A 160 15.64 10.33 -1.11
CA SER A 160 14.39 11.06 -0.97
C SER A 160 13.59 10.99 -2.27
N PRO A 161 12.25 10.81 -2.21
CA PRO A 161 11.38 10.74 -3.37
C PRO A 161 11.39 12.04 -4.21
#